data_AF-G0LCY6-F1
#
_entry.id   AF-G0LCY6-F1
#
_cell.length_a   1.000
_cell.length_b   1.000
_cell.length_c   1.000
_cell.angle_alpha   90.00
_cell.angle_beta   90.00
_cell.angle_gamma   90.00
#
_symmetry.space_group_name_H-M   'P 1'
#
loop_
_entity.id
_entity.type
_entity.pdbx_description
1 polymer ?
#
loop_
_entity_poly.entity_id
_entity_poly.type
_entity_poly.pdbx_seq_one_letter_code
_entity_poly.pdbx_strand_id
1 'polypeptide(L)'
;MTEKELYQSLDYVNHSREKRAEMALLVTTNPQLVRPLLKIAFEVDNPISNKACWVLEFTAKENLPFLYPHLDVFTANLGRVHFDSAVRPLAKICEFLTKTYFSKQKNELQAIMTETQLERLTAACFDWLIGEHKVAAKAYSMTSLWLLGQRYPWVHPELKMILEQNYPEGSAAYQARAREILAKLKKLSAQKTSY
;
A
#
# COMPACT_ATOMS: atom_id res chain seq x y z
N MET A 1 9.06 26.01 1.11
CA MET A 1 9.97 24.88 0.85
C MET A 1 9.88 24.50 -0.62
N THR A 2 10.99 24.54 -1.34
CA THR A 2 11.12 24.10 -2.74
C THR A 2 11.32 22.58 -2.83
N GLU A 3 11.21 21.98 -4.01
CA GLU A 3 11.50 20.55 -4.25
C GLU A 3 12.93 20.19 -3.84
N LYS A 4 13.91 21.06 -4.13
CA LYS A 4 15.31 20.87 -3.76
C LYS A 4 15.52 20.90 -2.25
N GLU A 5 14.86 21.83 -1.55
CA GLU A 5 14.90 21.91 -0.09
C GLU A 5 14.24 20.68 0.55
N LEU A 6 13.11 20.20 -0.02
CA LEU A 6 12.47 18.97 0.41
C LEU A 6 13.42 17.79 0.27
N TYR A 7 14.05 17.64 -0.90
CA TYR A 7 15.04 16.60 -1.15
C TYR A 7 16.16 16.62 -0.10
N GLN A 8 16.76 17.78 0.16
CA GLN A 8 17.83 17.91 1.17
C GLN A 8 17.33 17.60 2.58
N SER A 9 16.10 17.99 2.92
CA SER A 9 15.53 17.71 4.23
C SER A 9 15.31 16.21 4.48
N LEU A 10 15.10 15.42 3.42
CA LEU A 10 14.98 13.97 3.54
C LEU A 10 16.28 13.34 4.03
N ASP A 11 17.44 13.98 3.88
CA ASP A 11 18.69 13.46 4.45
C ASP A 11 18.63 13.34 5.97
N TYR A 12 17.90 14.24 6.63
CA TYR A 12 17.65 14.23 8.07
C TYR A 12 16.74 13.08 8.51
N VAL A 13 15.97 12.49 7.60
CA VAL A 13 15.09 11.36 7.90
C VAL A 13 15.92 10.08 8.02
N ASN A 14 15.70 9.34 9.10
CA ASN A 14 16.32 8.04 9.34
C ASN A 14 15.27 6.97 9.65
N HIS A 15 15.72 5.82 10.15
CA HIS A 15 14.83 4.70 10.46
C HIS A 15 13.96 4.92 11.70
N SER A 16 14.21 5.96 12.49
CA SER A 16 13.45 6.26 13.70
C SER A 16 12.04 6.73 13.37
N ARG A 17 11.08 6.30 14.20
CA ARG A 17 9.68 6.72 14.08
C ARG A 17 9.52 8.22 14.30
N GLU A 18 10.31 8.80 15.19
CA GLU A 18 10.30 10.23 15.52
C GLU A 18 10.62 11.09 14.31
N LYS A 19 11.74 10.84 13.62
CA LYS A 19 12.16 11.64 12.46
C LYS A 19 11.20 11.52 11.27
N ARG A 20 10.61 10.33 11.10
CA ARG A 20 9.55 10.12 10.10
C ARG A 20 8.29 10.90 10.44
N ALA A 21 7.90 10.95 11.71
CA ALA A 21 6.75 11.70 12.17
C ALA A 21 6.96 13.22 12.06
N GLU A 22 8.13 13.74 12.44
CA GLU A 22 8.49 15.16 12.26
C GLU A 22 8.37 15.59 10.79
N MET A 23 8.94 14.80 9.88
CA MET A 23 8.87 15.13 8.45
C MET A 23 7.47 14.98 7.88
N ALA A 24 6.70 13.98 8.32
CA ALA A 24 5.31 13.83 7.92
C ALA A 24 4.44 14.99 8.44
N LEU A 25 4.72 15.52 9.63
CA LEU A 25 4.05 16.72 10.15
C LEU A 25 4.36 17.94 9.27
N LEU A 26 5.59 18.12 8.81
CA LEU A 26 5.95 19.18 7.87
C LEU A 26 5.13 19.06 6.57
N VAL A 27 4.99 17.86 6.02
CA VAL A 27 4.20 17.62 4.80
C VAL A 27 2.70 17.82 5.06
N THR A 28 2.20 17.36 6.19
CA THR A 28 0.79 17.49 6.61
C THR A 28 0.39 18.96 6.80
N THR A 29 1.30 19.79 7.31
CA THR A 29 1.10 21.24 7.46
C THR A 29 1.32 22.01 6.14
N ASN A 30 1.85 21.35 5.11
CA ASN A 30 2.14 21.91 3.79
C ASN A 30 1.73 20.93 2.67
N PRO A 31 0.43 20.70 2.43
CA PRO A 31 -0.05 19.67 1.49
C PRO A 31 0.47 19.81 0.05
N GLN A 32 0.88 21.01 -0.36
CA GLN A 32 1.57 21.26 -1.63
C GLN A 32 2.89 20.46 -1.80
N LEU A 33 3.47 19.98 -0.69
CA LEU A 33 4.67 19.15 -0.68
C LEU A 33 4.40 17.68 -1.02
N VAL A 34 3.14 17.22 -1.00
CA VAL A 34 2.81 15.81 -1.29
C VAL A 34 3.19 15.43 -2.72
N ARG A 35 2.95 16.31 -3.71
CA ARG A 35 3.32 16.03 -5.11
C ARG A 35 4.85 15.97 -5.32
N PRO A 36 5.66 16.93 -4.84
CA PRO A 36 7.12 16.78 -4.81
C PRO A 36 7.60 15.53 -4.07
N LEU A 37 7.01 15.21 -2.92
CA LEU A 37 7.37 14.01 -2.16
C LEU A 37 7.11 12.73 -2.96
N LEU A 38 5.96 12.63 -3.64
CA LEU A 38 5.63 11.52 -4.53
C LEU A 38 6.63 11.41 -5.68
N LYS A 39 7.04 12.53 -6.28
CA LYS A 39 8.05 12.52 -7.35
C LYS A 39 9.35 11.88 -6.87
N ILE A 40 9.85 12.27 -5.69
CA ILE A 40 11.06 11.70 -5.09
C ILE A 40 10.84 10.22 -4.70
N ALA A 41 9.66 9.87 -4.17
CA ALA A 41 9.31 8.49 -3.81
C ALA A 41 9.35 7.52 -4.99
N PHE A 42 9.14 8.01 -6.22
CA PHE A 42 9.18 7.22 -7.45
C PHE A 42 10.46 7.42 -8.27
N GLU A 43 11.50 8.04 -7.71
CA GLU A 43 12.88 7.94 -8.22
C GLU A 43 13.46 6.56 -7.83
N VAL A 44 12.95 5.51 -8.49
CA VAL A 44 13.12 4.12 -8.04
C VAL A 44 14.56 3.61 -8.01
N ASP A 45 15.50 4.29 -8.66
CA ASP A 45 16.93 3.95 -8.64
C ASP A 45 17.75 4.82 -7.67
N ASN A 46 17.11 5.79 -7.01
CA ASN A 46 17.74 6.68 -6.05
C ASN A 46 17.42 6.23 -4.62
N PRO A 47 18.42 5.89 -3.77
CA PRO A 47 18.17 5.44 -2.40
C PRO A 47 17.37 6.41 -1.51
N ILE A 48 17.34 7.71 -1.84
CA ILE A 48 16.53 8.72 -1.16
C ILE A 48 15.02 8.41 -1.24
N SER A 49 14.58 7.72 -2.30
CA SER A 49 13.19 7.33 -2.53
C SER A 49 12.63 6.51 -1.37
N ASN A 50 13.48 5.71 -0.71
CA ASN A 50 13.11 4.95 0.49
C ASN A 50 12.64 5.88 1.61
N LYS A 51 13.37 6.98 1.85
CA LYS A 51 13.02 7.96 2.88
C LYS A 51 11.74 8.70 2.52
N ALA A 52 11.59 9.10 1.25
CA ALA A 52 10.37 9.71 0.75
C ALA A 52 9.15 8.78 0.94
N CYS A 53 9.28 7.48 0.65
CA CYS A 53 8.24 6.48 0.87
C CYS A 53 7.86 6.35 2.35
N TRP A 54 8.83 6.43 3.29
CA TRP A 54 8.53 6.40 4.72
C TRP A 54 7.72 7.62 5.17
N VAL A 55 8.11 8.81 4.70
CA VAL A 55 7.40 10.06 5.01
C VAL A 55 6.00 10.03 4.41
N LEU A 56 5.86 9.51 3.19
CA LEU A 56 4.57 9.37 2.52
C LEU A 56 3.64 8.41 3.28
N GLU A 57 4.15 7.27 3.77
CA GLU A 57 3.36 6.33 4.60
C GLU A 57 2.85 7.02 5.87
N PHE A 58 3.71 7.77 6.55
CA PHE A 58 3.30 8.50 7.76
C PHE A 58 2.28 9.60 7.43
N THR A 59 2.50 10.35 6.35
CA THR A 59 1.55 11.38 5.90
C THR A 59 0.19 10.77 5.60
N ALA A 60 0.15 9.66 4.87
CA ALA A 60 -1.09 8.93 4.56
C ALA A 60 -1.77 8.35 5.81
N LYS A 61 -0.98 7.95 6.81
CA LYS A 61 -1.51 7.45 8.09
C LYS A 61 -2.17 8.56 8.92
N GLU A 62 -1.58 9.75 8.94
CA GLU A 62 -2.13 10.89 9.69
C GLU A 62 -3.35 11.49 8.98
N ASN A 63 -3.29 11.66 7.66
CA ASN A 63 -4.41 12.20 6.89
C ASN A 63 -4.39 11.69 5.43
N LEU A 64 -5.05 10.56 5.20
CA LEU A 64 -5.13 9.90 3.90
C LEU A 64 -5.67 10.80 2.76
N PRO A 65 -6.67 11.68 2.99
CA PRO A 65 -7.13 12.67 2.00
C PRO A 65 -6.05 13.49 1.30
N PHE A 66 -4.88 13.70 1.90
CA PHE A 66 -3.79 14.41 1.21
C PHE A 66 -3.24 13.65 -0.01
N LEU A 67 -3.46 12.33 -0.12
CA LEU A 67 -3.09 11.56 -1.30
C LEU A 67 -4.16 11.63 -2.41
N TYR A 68 -5.39 12.04 -2.10
CA TYR A 68 -6.53 11.96 -3.04
C TYR A 68 -6.29 12.69 -4.37
N PRO A 69 -5.75 13.92 -4.39
CA PRO A 69 -5.45 14.63 -5.64
C PRO A 69 -4.32 13.97 -6.46
N HIS A 70 -3.65 12.96 -5.92
CA HIS A 70 -2.45 12.35 -6.48
C HIS A 70 -2.57 10.84 -6.68
N LEU A 71 -3.77 10.27 -6.56
CA LEU A 71 -4.01 8.81 -6.69
C LEU A 71 -3.58 8.25 -8.04
N ASP A 72 -3.76 9.01 -9.13
CA ASP A 72 -3.31 8.56 -10.45
C ASP A 72 -1.79 8.42 -10.53
N VAL A 73 -1.05 9.46 -10.10
CA VAL A 73 0.42 9.43 -10.03
C VAL A 73 0.90 8.32 -9.10
N PHE A 74 0.26 8.17 -7.93
CA PHE A 74 0.61 7.12 -6.98
C PHE A 74 0.45 5.73 -7.59
N THR A 75 -0.74 5.39 -8.08
CA THR A 75 -1.05 4.03 -8.59
C THR A 75 -0.31 3.70 -9.88
N ALA A 76 -0.08 4.67 -10.77
CA ALA A 76 0.62 4.45 -12.04
C ALA A 76 2.10 4.04 -11.87
N ASN A 77 2.72 4.35 -10.73
CA ASN A 77 4.15 4.14 -10.52
C ASN A 77 4.49 2.96 -9.60
N LEU A 78 3.50 2.31 -8.97
CA LEU A 78 3.73 1.24 -7.99
C LEU A 78 4.55 0.08 -8.55
N GLY A 79 4.25 -0.37 -9.77
CA GLY A 79 4.93 -1.50 -10.42
C GLY A 79 6.40 -1.23 -10.77
N ARG A 80 6.89 0.00 -10.65
CA ARG A 80 8.29 0.36 -10.91
C ARG A 80 9.18 0.21 -9.67
N VAL A 81 8.58 0.12 -8.48
CA VAL A 81 9.32 0.21 -7.22
C VAL A 81 9.89 -1.15 -6.85
N HIS A 82 11.22 -1.20 -6.71
CA HIS A 82 11.94 -2.47 -6.46
C HIS A 82 12.65 -2.52 -5.11
N PHE A 83 13.02 -1.38 -4.50
CA PHE A 83 13.62 -1.39 -3.17
C PHE A 83 12.64 -1.88 -2.11
N ASP A 84 12.97 -2.97 -1.40
CA ASP A 84 12.17 -3.52 -0.29
C ASP A 84 11.77 -2.46 0.75
N SER A 85 12.69 -1.51 1.01
CA SER A 85 12.52 -0.43 1.97
C SER A 85 11.48 0.61 1.54
N ALA A 86 11.24 0.75 0.24
CA ALA A 86 10.19 1.56 -0.37
C ALA A 86 8.89 0.77 -0.59
N VAL A 87 8.98 -0.48 -1.03
CA VAL A 87 7.83 -1.36 -1.30
C VAL A 87 6.95 -1.54 -0.06
N ARG A 88 7.53 -1.81 1.12
CA ARG A 88 6.76 -2.00 2.36
C ARG A 88 5.85 -0.79 2.69
N PRO A 89 6.36 0.45 2.74
CA PRO A 89 5.54 1.65 2.95
C PRO A 89 4.42 1.81 1.92
N LEU A 90 4.72 1.59 0.64
CA LEU A 90 3.73 1.74 -0.43
C LEU A 90 2.63 0.67 -0.35
N ALA A 91 3.00 -0.58 -0.07
CA ALA A 91 2.03 -1.67 0.16
C ALA A 91 1.10 -1.35 1.33
N LYS A 92 1.61 -0.70 2.37
CA LYS A 92 0.79 -0.26 3.50
C LYS A 92 -0.15 0.89 3.16
N ILE A 93 0.29 1.84 2.33
CA ILE A 93 -0.60 2.87 1.79
C ILE A 93 -1.72 2.23 0.96
N CYS A 94 -1.41 1.21 0.14
CA CYS A 94 -2.43 0.44 -0.58
C CYS A 94 -3.44 -0.19 0.38
N GLU A 95 -2.99 -0.70 1.53
CA GLU A 95 -3.87 -1.23 2.58
C GLU A 95 -4.77 -0.13 3.19
N PHE A 96 -4.23 1.09 3.41
CA PHE A 96 -5.04 2.21 3.89
C PHE A 96 -6.11 2.64 2.88
N LEU A 97 -5.74 2.72 1.61
CA LEU A 97 -6.66 3.07 0.52
C LEU A 97 -7.76 2.03 0.38
N THR A 98 -7.41 0.74 0.31
CA THR A 98 -8.40 -0.34 0.17
C THR A 98 -9.30 -0.44 1.41
N LYS A 99 -8.77 -0.34 2.64
CA LYS A 99 -9.59 -0.33 3.86
C LYS A 99 -10.59 0.82 3.89
N THR A 100 -10.16 2.02 3.46
CA THR A 100 -11.04 3.20 3.40
C THR A 100 -12.09 3.03 2.31
N TYR A 101 -11.68 2.64 1.10
CA TYR A 101 -12.58 2.45 -0.04
C TYR A 101 -13.64 1.37 0.23
N PHE A 102 -13.25 0.23 0.79
CA PHE A 102 -14.18 -0.87 1.13
C PHE A 102 -14.82 -0.74 2.51
N SER A 103 -14.67 0.41 3.18
CA SER A 103 -15.35 0.65 4.47
C SER A 103 -16.86 0.77 4.27
N LYS A 104 -17.63 0.41 5.32
CA LYS A 104 -19.09 0.49 5.28
C LYS A 104 -19.61 1.93 5.22
N GLN A 105 -18.83 2.89 5.72
CA GLN A 105 -19.22 4.30 5.74
C GLN A 105 -18.89 4.93 4.41
N LYS A 106 -19.87 5.62 3.81
CA LYS A 106 -19.65 6.41 2.60
C LYS A 106 -18.57 7.46 2.88
N ASN A 107 -17.62 7.58 1.97
CA ASN A 107 -16.50 8.50 2.11
C ASN A 107 -16.08 9.03 0.73
N GLU A 108 -15.32 10.12 0.74
CA GLU A 108 -14.86 10.79 -0.47
C GLU A 108 -14.05 9.87 -1.39
N LEU A 109 -13.22 8.98 -0.83
CA LEU A 109 -12.40 8.06 -1.64
C LEU A 109 -13.26 7.16 -2.53
N GLN A 110 -14.42 6.69 -2.04
CA GLN A 110 -15.36 5.91 -2.85
C GLN A 110 -15.91 6.68 -4.06
N ALA A 111 -16.00 8.00 -3.98
CA ALA A 111 -16.52 8.84 -5.06
C ALA A 111 -15.46 9.21 -6.10
N ILE A 112 -14.18 9.25 -5.73
CA ILE A 112 -13.09 9.73 -6.60
C ILE A 112 -12.20 8.61 -7.14
N MET A 113 -12.13 7.45 -6.47
CA MET A 113 -11.27 6.35 -6.87
C MET A 113 -11.81 5.72 -8.16
N THR A 114 -10.95 5.58 -9.15
CA THR A 114 -11.33 5.04 -10.46
C THR A 114 -11.06 3.54 -10.58
N GLU A 115 -11.73 2.87 -11.51
CA GLU A 115 -11.46 1.45 -11.81
C GLU A 115 -10.00 1.22 -12.20
N THR A 116 -9.43 2.06 -13.07
CA THR A 116 -8.01 1.95 -13.48
C THR A 116 -7.06 2.05 -12.28
N GLN A 117 -7.34 2.89 -11.29
CA GLN A 117 -6.54 2.99 -10.08
C GLN A 117 -6.67 1.73 -9.20
N LEU A 118 -7.87 1.16 -9.08
CA LEU A 118 -8.09 -0.09 -8.34
C LEU A 118 -7.44 -1.30 -9.02
N GLU A 119 -7.47 -1.37 -10.35
CA GLU A 119 -6.78 -2.40 -11.14
C GLU A 119 -5.27 -2.31 -10.95
N ARG A 120 -4.69 -1.10 -11.01
CA ARG A 120 -3.25 -0.87 -10.74
C ARG A 120 -2.85 -1.27 -9.33
N LEU A 121 -3.68 -0.95 -8.32
CA LEU A 121 -3.46 -1.43 -6.94
C LEU A 121 -3.49 -2.96 -6.87
N THR A 122 -4.44 -3.59 -7.55
CA THR A 122 -4.59 -5.05 -7.59
C THR A 122 -3.36 -5.71 -8.18
N ALA A 123 -2.89 -5.23 -9.34
CA ALA A 123 -1.69 -5.73 -10.01
C ALA A 123 -0.45 -5.58 -9.12
N ALA A 124 -0.19 -4.38 -8.60
CA ALA A 124 0.96 -4.13 -7.73
C ALA A 124 0.94 -5.00 -6.46
N CYS A 125 -0.23 -5.19 -5.85
CA CYS A 125 -0.33 -6.07 -4.68
C CYS A 125 -0.05 -7.54 -5.00
N PHE A 126 -0.49 -8.04 -6.16
CA PHE A 126 -0.14 -9.40 -6.60
C PHE A 126 1.36 -9.51 -6.88
N ASP A 127 1.94 -8.57 -7.64
CA ASP A 127 3.37 -8.53 -7.94
C ASP A 127 4.20 -8.57 -6.65
N TRP A 128 3.83 -7.77 -5.64
CA TRP A 128 4.55 -7.77 -4.37
C TRP A 128 4.33 -9.03 -3.54
N LEU A 129 3.17 -9.68 -3.65
CA LEU A 129 2.87 -10.92 -2.93
C LEU A 129 3.69 -12.10 -3.50
N ILE A 130 3.77 -12.20 -4.82
CA ILE A 130 4.48 -13.29 -5.52
C ILE A 130 5.98 -13.04 -5.59
N GLY A 131 6.42 -11.78 -5.72
CA GLY A 131 7.82 -11.43 -5.88
C GLY A 131 8.68 -11.63 -4.62
N GLU A 132 9.99 -11.43 -4.77
CA GLU A 132 11.00 -11.58 -3.73
C GLU A 132 11.04 -10.37 -2.77
N HIS A 133 9.93 -10.15 -2.06
CA HIS A 133 9.80 -9.05 -1.09
C HIS A 133 9.71 -9.51 0.35
N LYS A 134 10.08 -8.62 1.27
CA LYS A 134 9.93 -8.90 2.71
C LYS A 134 8.47 -9.15 3.11
N VAL A 135 8.29 -10.03 4.10
CA VAL A 135 6.99 -10.51 4.57
C VAL A 135 5.98 -9.39 4.92
N ALA A 136 6.46 -8.23 5.40
CA ALA A 136 5.60 -7.11 5.74
C ALA A 136 4.86 -6.55 4.51
N ALA A 137 5.56 -6.40 3.38
CA ALA A 137 4.93 -5.94 2.13
C ALA A 137 3.88 -6.96 1.67
N LYS A 138 4.25 -8.25 1.63
CA LYS A 138 3.35 -9.35 1.29
C LYS A 138 2.09 -9.33 2.17
N ALA A 139 2.23 -9.16 3.48
CA ALA A 139 1.11 -9.10 4.42
C ALA A 139 0.13 -7.98 4.12
N TYR A 140 0.61 -6.75 3.82
CA TYR A 140 -0.26 -5.64 3.44
C TYR A 140 -0.94 -5.88 2.09
N SER A 141 -0.23 -6.47 1.13
CA SER A 141 -0.81 -6.89 -0.14
C SER A 141 -1.92 -7.93 0.03
N MET A 142 -1.74 -8.94 0.89
CA MET A 142 -2.77 -9.96 1.16
C MET A 142 -4.07 -9.33 1.67
N THR A 143 -3.98 -8.39 2.62
CA THR A 143 -5.17 -7.69 3.13
C THR A 143 -5.84 -6.88 2.02
N SER A 144 -5.05 -6.16 1.23
CA SER A 144 -5.55 -5.33 0.13
C SER A 144 -6.26 -6.17 -0.92
N LEU A 145 -5.66 -7.29 -1.35
CA LEU A 145 -6.23 -8.22 -2.32
C LEU A 145 -7.51 -8.89 -1.80
N TRP A 146 -7.55 -9.25 -0.51
CA TRP A 146 -8.77 -9.78 0.09
C TRP A 146 -9.93 -8.79 0.00
N LEU A 147 -9.67 -7.49 0.25
CA LEU A 147 -10.68 -6.44 0.10
C LEU A 147 -11.06 -6.22 -1.37
N LEU A 148 -10.07 -6.15 -2.26
CA LEU A 148 -10.26 -5.94 -3.70
C LEU A 148 -11.09 -7.06 -4.35
N GLY A 149 -11.00 -8.29 -3.86
CA GLY A 149 -11.85 -9.38 -4.35
C GLY A 149 -13.34 -9.24 -4.04
N GLN A 150 -13.75 -8.27 -3.22
CA GLN A 150 -15.17 -7.88 -3.13
C GLN A 150 -15.65 -7.18 -4.41
N ARG A 151 -14.75 -6.46 -5.10
CA ARG A 151 -15.02 -5.79 -6.38
C ARG A 151 -14.75 -6.71 -7.58
N TYR A 152 -13.68 -7.48 -7.51
CA TYR A 152 -13.17 -8.32 -8.61
C TYR A 152 -13.25 -9.81 -8.24
N PRO A 153 -14.27 -10.55 -8.71
CA PRO A 153 -14.49 -11.93 -8.28
C PRO A 153 -13.32 -12.90 -8.53
N TRP A 154 -12.47 -12.61 -9.52
CA TRP A 154 -11.30 -13.43 -9.86
C TRP A 154 -10.16 -13.33 -8.84
N VAL A 155 -10.12 -12.25 -8.03
CA VAL A 155 -9.03 -12.00 -7.08
C VAL A 155 -9.06 -12.98 -5.90
N HIS A 156 -10.25 -13.39 -5.42
CA HIS A 156 -10.35 -14.32 -4.29
C HIS A 156 -9.81 -15.73 -4.60
N PRO A 157 -10.19 -16.37 -5.72
CA PRO A 157 -9.58 -17.64 -6.14
C PRO A 157 -8.07 -17.54 -6.32
N GLU A 158 -7.58 -16.50 -6.99
CA GLU A 158 -6.15 -16.30 -7.27
C GLU A 158 -5.36 -16.11 -5.97
N LEU A 159 -5.84 -15.23 -5.08
CA LEU A 159 -5.25 -15.03 -3.76
C LEU A 159 -5.22 -16.32 -2.95
N LYS A 160 -6.30 -17.11 -2.97
CA LYS A 160 -6.35 -18.38 -2.25
C LYS A 160 -5.27 -19.33 -2.75
N MET A 161 -5.15 -19.51 -4.07
CA MET A 161 -4.18 -20.40 -4.70
C MET A 161 -2.75 -20.03 -4.30
N ILE A 162 -2.38 -18.75 -4.44
CA ILE A 162 -1.05 -18.24 -4.08
C ILE A 162 -0.75 -18.47 -2.60
N LEU A 163 -1.73 -18.22 -1.72
CA LEU A 163 -1.56 -18.40 -0.29
C LEU A 163 -1.38 -19.87 0.09
N GLU A 164 -2.14 -20.79 -0.49
CA GLU A 164 -2.04 -22.23 -0.22
C GLU A 164 -0.71 -22.80 -0.74
N GLN A 165 -0.29 -22.41 -1.94
CA GLN A 165 0.97 -22.86 -2.54
C GLN A 165 2.19 -22.41 -1.72
N ASN A 166 2.22 -21.14 -1.30
CA ASN A 166 3.38 -20.56 -0.60
C ASN A 166 3.32 -20.75 0.92
N TYR A 167 2.23 -21.33 1.47
CA TYR A 167 2.07 -21.52 2.91
C TYR A 167 3.19 -22.38 3.53
N PRO A 168 3.57 -23.54 2.97
CA PRO A 168 4.54 -24.44 3.61
C PRO A 168 5.93 -23.83 3.74
N GLU A 169 6.35 -23.05 2.73
CA GLU A 169 7.68 -22.44 2.63
C GLU A 169 7.75 -21.04 3.24
N GLY A 170 6.59 -20.42 3.50
CA GLY A 170 6.51 -19.08 4.06
C GLY A 170 7.04 -19.00 5.49
N SER A 171 7.67 -17.87 5.85
CA SER A 171 8.03 -17.56 7.23
C SER A 171 6.83 -17.66 8.20
N ALA A 172 7.09 -17.82 9.51
CA ALA A 172 6.03 -17.85 10.52
C ALA A 172 5.08 -16.64 10.45
N ALA A 173 5.62 -15.44 10.16
CA ALA A 173 4.81 -14.24 9.97
C ALA A 173 3.94 -14.31 8.71
N TYR A 174 4.46 -14.87 7.61
CA TYR A 174 3.71 -15.09 6.38
C TYR A 174 2.56 -16.07 6.63
N GLN A 175 2.86 -17.23 7.20
CA GLN A 175 1.87 -18.27 7.53
C GLN A 175 0.76 -17.73 8.45
N ALA A 176 1.12 -16.93 9.46
CA ALA A 176 0.13 -16.30 10.34
C ALA A 176 -0.83 -15.37 9.59
N ARG A 177 -0.34 -14.60 8.62
CA ARG A 177 -1.18 -13.71 7.79
C ARG A 177 -2.00 -14.51 6.78
N ALA A 178 -1.38 -15.46 6.07
CA ALA A 178 -2.04 -16.33 5.11
C ALA A 178 -3.21 -17.09 5.76
N ARG A 179 -3.01 -17.65 6.97
CA ARG A 179 -4.06 -18.34 7.73
C ARG A 179 -5.25 -17.44 8.05
N GLU A 180 -5.00 -16.18 8.43
CA GLU A 180 -6.08 -15.22 8.68
C GLU A 180 -6.92 -14.96 7.42
N ILE A 181 -6.26 -14.74 6.29
CA ILE A 181 -6.93 -14.45 5.02
C ILE A 181 -7.67 -15.67 4.48
N LEU A 182 -7.07 -16.87 4.52
CA LEU A 182 -7.72 -18.12 4.13
C LEU A 182 -8.97 -18.40 4.99
N ALA A 183 -8.92 -18.11 6.29
CA ALA A 183 -10.09 -18.23 7.16
C ALA A 183 -11.22 -17.26 6.75
N LYS A 184 -10.89 -16.01 6.39
CA LYS A 184 -11.86 -15.03 5.87
C LYS A 184 -12.48 -15.50 4.54
N LEU A 185 -11.67 -16.03 3.62
CA LEU A 185 -12.13 -16.57 2.34
C LEU A 185 -13.07 -17.77 2.53
N LYS A 186 -12.72 -18.70 3.42
CA LYS A 186 -13.57 -19.86 3.76
C LYS A 186 -14.92 -19.44 4.34
N LYS A 187 -14.93 -18.43 5.22
CA LYS A 187 -16.18 -17.89 5.79
C LYS A 187 -17.06 -17.27 4.70
N LEU A 188 -16.47 -16.54 3.75
CA LEU A 188 -17.20 -15.93 2.64
C LEU A 188 -17.81 -16.98 1.71
N SER A 189 -17.10 -18.06 1.39
CA SER A 189 -17.64 -19.13 0.55
C SER A 189 -18.81 -19.86 1.23
N ALA A 190 -18.71 -20.13 2.53
CA ALA A 190 -19.79 -20.78 3.29
C ALA A 190 -21.09 -19.95 3.29
N GLN A 191 -20.97 -18.61 3.39
CA GLN A 191 -22.13 -17.70 3.32
C GLN A 191 -22.83 -17.70 1.95
N LYS A 192 -22.10 -17.96 0.86
CA LYS A 192 -22.67 -18.02 -0.50
C LYS A 192 -23.39 -19.33 -0.79
N THR A 193 -23.09 -20.41 -0.08
CA THR A 193 -23.69 -21.75 -0.28
C THR A 193 -24.93 -21.98 0.60
N SER A 194 -25.24 -21.08 1.53
CA SER A 194 -26.40 -21.18 2.44
C SER A 194 -27.69 -20.50 1.93
N TYR A 195 -27.74 -20.19 0.62
CA TYR A 195 -28.90 -19.67 -0.10
C TYR A 195 -29.17 -20.55 -1.33
#